data_AF-A0A147KG77-F1
#
_entry.id   AF-A0A147KG77-F1
#
_cell.length_a   1.000
_cell.length_b   1.000
_cell.length_c   1.000
_cell.angle_alpha   90.00
_cell.angle_beta   90.00
_cell.angle_gamma   90.00
#
_symmetry.space_group_name_H-M   'P 1'
#
loop_
_entity.id
_entity.type
_entity.pdbx_description
1 polymer ?
#
loop_
_entity_poly.entity_id
_entity_poly.type
_entity_poly.pdbx_seq_one_letter_code
_entity_poly.pdbx_strand_id
1 'polypeptide(L)' 'MASERPPSPSAPFLQVVRGDPSHEEIAALVAVLTARARAARAARERAAAPGSRSGWRDHARRLGVSRPGPDSWRRSFHPG' A
#
# COMPACT_ATOMS: atom_id res chain seq x y z
N MET A 1 -11.87 -17.55 38.94
CA MET A 1 -10.63 -18.02 38.28
C MET A 1 -10.67 -17.53 36.85
N ALA A 2 -9.85 -16.54 36.50
CA ALA A 2 -9.80 -16.01 35.14
C ALA A 2 -9.22 -17.08 34.21
N SER A 3 -9.95 -17.41 33.15
CA SER A 3 -9.46 -18.32 32.11
C SER A 3 -8.37 -17.62 31.31
N GLU A 4 -7.11 -17.95 31.59
CA GLU A 4 -5.96 -17.53 30.81
C GLU A 4 -6.11 -18.09 29.38
N ARG A 5 -6.21 -17.21 28.38
CA ARG A 5 -6.30 -17.60 26.97
C ARG A 5 -4.86 -17.71 26.43
N PRO A 6 -4.44 -18.84 25.83
CA PRO A 6 -3.06 -18.97 25.35
C PRO A 6 -2.75 -17.88 24.30
N PRO A 7 -1.48 -17.43 24.20
CA PRO A 7 -1.08 -16.41 23.24
C PRO A 7 -1.44 -16.89 21.83
N SER A 8 -2.38 -16.19 21.19
CA SER A 8 -2.78 -16.52 19.82
C SER A 8 -1.57 -16.31 18.91
N PRO A 9 -1.20 -17.28 18.05
CA PRO A 9 -0.14 -17.05 17.07
C PRO A 9 -0.52 -15.83 16.24
N SER A 10 0.43 -14.91 16.06
CA SER A 10 0.25 -13.72 15.21
C SER A 10 -0.38 -14.12 13.88
N ALA A 11 -1.34 -13.32 13.40
CA ALA A 11 -2.03 -13.59 12.14
C ALA A 11 -1.04 -13.86 11.00
N PRO A 12 -1.33 -14.82 10.10
CA PRO A 12 -0.44 -15.17 9.01
C PRO A 12 -0.21 -13.97 8.10
N PHE A 13 1.02 -13.80 7.62
CA PHE A 13 1.39 -12.71 6.71
C PHE A 13 0.63 -12.76 5.37
N LEU A 14 0.29 -13.98 4.92
CA LEU A 14 -0.52 -14.24 3.73
C LEU A 14 -1.45 -15.43 4.03
N GLN A 15 -2.73 -15.31 3.68
CA GLN A 15 -3.72 -16.36 3.86
C GLN A 15 -4.52 -16.57 2.57
N VAL A 16 -4.68 -17.83 2.18
CA VAL A 16 -5.64 -18.23 1.14
C VAL A 16 -7.02 -18.27 1.78
N VAL A 17 -7.91 -17.37 1.36
CA VAL A 17 -9.27 -17.27 1.92
C VAL A 17 -10.23 -18.28 1.24
N ARG A 18 -9.94 -18.67 0.00
CA ARG A 18 -10.77 -19.58 -0.80
C ARG A 18 -9.91 -20.30 -1.84
N GLY A 19 -10.25 -21.56 -2.13
CA GLY A 19 -9.56 -22.42 -3.09
C GLY A 19 -8.49 -23.28 -2.43
N ASP A 20 -7.95 -24.23 -3.21
CA ASP A 20 -6.86 -25.12 -2.81
C ASP A 20 -5.75 -25.03 -3.89
N PRO A 21 -4.87 -24.02 -3.80
CA PRO A 21 -3.85 -23.79 -4.82
C PRO A 21 -2.82 -24.92 -4.79
N SER A 22 -2.31 -25.27 -5.98
CA SER A 22 -1.25 -26.27 -6.08
C SER A 22 0.06 -25.76 -5.45
N HIS A 23 0.96 -26.68 -5.13
CA HIS A 23 2.29 -26.33 -4.60
C HIS A 23 3.07 -25.42 -5.57
N GLU A 24 2.92 -25.65 -6.88
CA GLU A 24 3.52 -24.86 -7.94
C GLU A 24 2.98 -23.43 -7.95
N GLU A 25 1.67 -23.24 -7.75
CA GLU A 25 1.04 -21.93 -7.69
C GLU A 25 1.48 -21.16 -6.43
N ILE A 26 1.58 -21.82 -5.28
CA ILE A 26 2.12 -21.25 -4.05
C ILE A 26 3.58 -20.81 -4.28
N ALA A 27 4.40 -21.67 -4.89
CA ALA A 27 5.79 -21.35 -5.20
C ALA A 27 5.91 -20.14 -6.14
N ALA A 28 5.07 -20.09 -7.19
CA ALA A 28 5.02 -18.97 -8.12
C ALA A 28 4.63 -17.66 -7.41
N LEU A 29 3.62 -17.70 -6.54
CA LEU A 29 3.18 -16.54 -5.77
C LEU A 29 4.30 -16.01 -4.86
N VAL A 30 4.97 -16.90 -4.11
CA VAL A 30 6.09 -16.53 -3.24
C VAL A 30 7.26 -15.94 -4.04
N ALA A 31 7.57 -16.52 -5.20
CA ALA A 31 8.63 -16.01 -6.08
C ALA A 31 8.34 -14.58 -6.56
N VAL A 32 7.10 -14.31 -7.00
CA VAL A 32 6.68 -12.98 -7.44
C VAL A 32 6.71 -11.97 -6.30
N LEU A 33 6.16 -12.31 -5.13
CA LEU A 33 6.16 -11.43 -3.96
C LEU A 33 7.59 -11.08 -3.52
N THR A 34 8.48 -12.07 -3.50
CA THR A 34 9.90 -11.87 -3.16
C THR A 34 10.60 -10.97 -4.17
N ALA A 35 10.40 -11.20 -5.47
CA ALA A 35 10.97 -10.37 -6.53
C ALA A 35 10.51 -8.91 -6.42
N ARG A 36 9.21 -8.68 -6.16
CA ARG A 36 8.66 -7.34 -5.95
C ARG A 36 9.21 -6.67 -4.69
N ALA A 37 9.35 -7.41 -3.59
CA ALA A 37 9.92 -6.89 -2.36
C ALA A 37 11.39 -6.46 -2.56
N ARG A 38 12.19 -7.26 -3.26
CA ARG A 38 13.57 -6.92 -3.65
C ARG A 38 13.62 -5.68 -4.55
N ALA A 39 12.77 -5.60 -5.56
CA ALA A 39 12.69 -4.45 -6.44
C ALA A 39 12.30 -3.16 -5.67
N ALA A 40 11.34 -3.25 -4.75
CA ALA A 40 10.94 -2.12 -3.91
C ALA A 40 12.08 -1.68 -2.97
N ARG A 41 12.84 -2.62 -2.40
CA ARG A 41 14.03 -2.30 -1.60
C ARG A 41 15.10 -1.59 -2.43
N ALA A 42 15.45 -2.13 -3.60
CA ALA A 42 16.42 -1.53 -4.50
C ALA A 42 15.97 -0.14 -5.01
N ALA A 43 14.65 0.09 -5.16
CA ALA A 43 14.11 1.41 -5.51
C ALA A 43 14.25 2.40 -4.34
N ARG A 44 14.04 1.97 -3.09
CA ARG A 44 14.24 2.81 -1.89
C ARG A 44 15.71 3.17 -1.69
N GLU A 45 16.62 2.21 -1.90
CA GLU A 45 18.07 2.43 -1.84
C GLU A 45 18.52 3.48 -2.89
N ARG A 46 17.99 3.40 -4.12
CA ARG A 46 18.23 4.42 -5.16
C ARG A 46 17.60 5.78 -4.84
N ALA A 47 16.45 5.80 -4.17
CA ALA A 47 15.74 7.01 -3.77
C ALA A 47 16.29 7.67 -2.49
N ALA A 48 17.32 7.11 -1.86
CA ALA A 48 18.02 7.73 -0.73
C ALA A 48 18.95 8.90 -1.18
N ALA A 49 19.27 9.00 -2.47
CA ALA A 49 19.68 10.27 -3.07
C ALA A 49 18.48 11.22 -3.10
N PRO A 50 18.62 12.55 -2.89
CA PRO A 50 17.51 13.49 -2.84
C PRO A 50 16.83 13.61 -4.22
N GLY A 51 15.97 12.63 -4.53
CA GLY A 51 15.25 12.49 -5.77
C GLY A 51 13.80 12.93 -5.58
N SER A 52 13.35 13.82 -6.45
CA SER A 52 11.98 14.30 -6.55
C SER A 52 10.96 13.17 -6.38
N ARG A 53 9.93 13.39 -5.54
CA ARG A 53 8.80 12.47 -5.37
C ARG A 53 8.31 12.03 -6.75
N SER A 54 8.25 10.71 -6.97
CA SER A 54 7.90 10.17 -8.28
C SER A 54 6.60 10.79 -8.79
N GLY A 55 6.56 11.15 -10.09
CA GLY A 55 5.35 11.71 -10.71
C GLY A 55 4.12 10.81 -10.56
N TRP A 56 4.33 9.51 -10.31
CA TRP A 56 3.26 8.57 -9.96
C TRP A 56 2.61 8.85 -8.61
N ARG A 57 3.38 9.27 -7.60
CA ARG A 57 2.89 9.58 -6.25
C ARG A 57 2.33 11.00 -6.13
N ASP A 58 2.56 11.86 -7.13
CA ASP A 58 1.99 13.21 -7.14
C ASP A 58 0.77 13.28 -8.06
N HIS A 59 -0.31 12.64 -7.61
CA HIS A 59 -1.58 12.60 -8.34
C HIS A 59 -2.22 14.00 -8.45
N ALA A 60 -2.01 14.85 -7.44
CA ALA A 60 -2.49 16.23 -7.43
C ALA A 60 -1.87 17.07 -8.56
N ARG A 61 -0.57 16.91 -8.84
CA ARG A 61 0.06 17.56 -10.01
C ARG A 61 -0.48 17.05 -11.34
N ARG A 62 -0.74 15.75 -11.48
CA ARG A 62 -1.25 15.17 -12.75
C ARG A 62 -2.67 15.62 -13.08
N LEU A 63 -3.51 15.83 -12.08
CA LEU A 63 -4.89 16.27 -12.27
C LEU A 63 -5.04 17.80 -12.28
N GLY A 64 -3.94 18.55 -12.13
CA GLY A 64 -4.01 20.01 -12.03
C GLY A 64 -4.84 20.51 -10.85
N VAL A 65 -5.03 19.67 -9.82
CA VAL A 65 -5.94 19.98 -8.71
C VAL A 65 -5.23 20.98 -7.80
N SER A 66 -5.70 22.22 -7.85
CA SER A 66 -5.27 23.25 -6.90
C SER A 66 -5.64 22.81 -5.48
N ARG A 67 -4.73 23.02 -4.52
CA ARG A 67 -5.03 22.74 -3.12
C ARG A 67 -6.18 23.66 -2.68
N PRO A 68 -7.25 23.11 -2.06
CA PRO A 68 -8.34 23.94 -1.59
C PRO A 68 -7.80 24.99 -0.61
N GLY A 69 -8.02 26.28 -0.91
CA GLY A 69 -7.63 27.37 -0.01
C GLY A 69 -8.49 27.41 1.26
N PRO A 70 -8.15 28.25 2.25
CA PRO A 70 -8.80 28.32 3.57
C PRO A 70 -10.34 28.46 3.55
N ASP A 71 -10.93 28.95 2.45
CA ASP A 71 -12.39 29.15 2.31
C ASP A 71 -13.04 28.32 1.18
N SER A 72 -12.30 27.37 0.62
CA SER A 72 -12.77 26.53 -0.50
C SER A 72 -14.09 25.79 -0.19
N TRP A 73 -14.26 25.31 1.04
CA TRP A 73 -15.48 24.63 1.49
C TRP A 73 -16.70 25.55 1.62
N ARG A 74 -16.50 26.85 1.92
CA ARG A 74 -17.62 27.81 2.03
C ARG A 74 -18.26 28.10 0.68
N ARG A 75 -17.47 28.04 -0.40
CA ARG A 75 -17.94 28.28 -1.77
C ARG A 75 -18.69 27.08 -2.38
N SER A 76 -18.61 25.91 -1.77
CA SER A 76 -19.32 24.70 -2.24
C SER A 76 -20.84 24.75 -2.02
N PHE A 77 -21.36 25.68 -1.20
CA PHE A 77 -22.79 25.77 -0.88
C PHE A 77 -23.53 26.88 -1.66
N HIS A 78 -22.89 27.54 -2.64
CA HIS A 78 -23.60 28.53 -3.43
C HIS A 78 -24.43 27.86 -4.53
N PRO A 79 -25.74 28.11 -4.64
CA PRO A 79 -26.52 27.72 -5.81
C PRO A 79 -25.95 28.42 -7.05
N GLY A 80 -25.77 27.66 -8.12
CA GLY A 80 -25.55 28.20 -9.47
C GLY A 80 -26.85 28.58 -10.14
#